data_AF-A0A7Y8IB34-F1
#
_entry.id   AF-A0A7Y8IB34-F1
#
_cell.length_a   1.000
_cell.length_b   1.000
_cell.length_c   1.000
_cell.angle_alpha   90.00
_cell.angle_beta   90.00
_cell.angle_gamma   90.00
#
_symmetry.space_group_name_H-M   'P 1'
#
loop_
_entity.id
_entity.type
_entity.pdbx_description
1 polymer ?
#
loop_
_entity_poly.entity_id
_entity_poly.type
_entity_poly.pdbx_seq_one_letter_code
_entity_poly.pdbx_strand_id
1 'polypeptide(L)'
;MSKRLVDIIKDDRKYLAIVFFILVILIATGILSPILIENQRENWAATLSEKIADIESKIVNEFHEHEKLVIRTKDYVRNDLHEILDIKKVSYGDIVKAINLPKNKGYSLEVLAPNGKLIAWNSKVAVPQEDLFPLDYPIGETYFVRSDLVTYLTITDTIVTESDIFYIICSLPFEKHYTINNEFYEEISFTKRIFEEYGVHTYIDFDPLGQPEKDGRKYSFPLLNNRRNIIGKVTFTKPILDLTINRLNSQFKIFQSILVTLAIIFFGFGLKQDYLRIKYNSAKIVLLAFYLLVFRYIIYQLEFPSSILPGILSDASYFSSAFAGGWVRSPIEFLITAIFFAILCLKIYHYSTNYFLNGSDEKLKVFSKFFFLIFIPLTIIYFLGLRGLSASIKSVIFDSTLRYFRDPNIIPDLPTLV
;
A
#
# COMPACT_ATOMS: atom_id res chain seq x y z
N MET A 1 37.95 21.80 -26.00
CA MET A 1 36.99 20.67 -26.07
C MET A 1 35.54 21.08 -25.73
N SER A 2 35.29 22.17 -25.00
CA SER A 2 33.92 22.55 -24.56
C SER A 2 33.00 23.16 -25.62
N LYS A 3 33.49 23.93 -26.60
CA LYS A 3 32.62 24.55 -27.64
C LYS A 3 31.92 23.53 -28.56
N ARG A 4 32.59 22.43 -28.94
CA ARG A 4 31.98 21.36 -29.75
C ARG A 4 30.87 20.60 -29.02
N LEU A 5 30.97 20.45 -27.70
CA LEU A 5 29.91 19.85 -26.88
C LEU A 5 28.69 20.76 -26.80
N VAL A 6 28.90 22.08 -26.69
CA VAL A 6 27.81 23.07 -26.63
C VAL A 6 27.05 23.19 -27.96
N ASP A 7 27.73 23.06 -29.10
CA ASP A 7 27.07 23.12 -30.41
C ASP A 7 26.24 21.86 -30.75
N ILE A 8 26.58 20.70 -30.17
CA ILE A 8 25.76 19.47 -30.27
C ILE A 8 24.45 19.62 -29.48
N ILE A 9 24.43 20.46 -28.44
CA ILE A 9 23.29 20.66 -27.53
C ILE A 9 22.25 21.66 -28.10
N LYS A 10 22.57 22.42 -29.15
CA LYS A 10 21.67 23.45 -29.71
C LYS A 10 20.56 22.91 -30.63
N ASP A 11 20.62 21.64 -31.04
CA ASP A 11 19.71 21.06 -32.05
C ASP A 11 18.88 19.88 -31.49
N ASP A 12 17.98 19.28 -32.27
CA ASP A 12 17.24 18.04 -31.92
C ASP A 12 18.19 16.89 -31.49
N ARG A 13 19.47 17.00 -31.85
CA ARG A 13 20.58 16.13 -31.40
C ARG A 13 20.76 16.08 -29.88
N LYS A 14 20.27 17.06 -29.12
CA LYS A 14 20.26 16.99 -27.65
C LYS A 14 19.45 15.81 -27.12
N TYR A 15 18.37 15.42 -27.80
CA TYR A 15 17.57 14.26 -27.41
C TYR A 15 18.31 12.96 -27.65
N LEU A 16 19.13 12.88 -28.71
CA LEU A 16 20.00 11.72 -28.95
C LEU A 16 21.10 11.60 -27.88
N ALA A 17 21.64 12.72 -27.39
CA ALA A 17 22.56 12.71 -26.25
C ALA A 17 21.88 12.20 -24.97
N ILE A 18 20.62 12.56 -24.73
CA ILE A 18 19.81 12.01 -23.62
C ILE A 18 19.63 10.50 -23.77
N VAL A 19 19.28 10.02 -24.96
CA VAL A 19 19.16 8.57 -25.24
C VAL A 19 20.47 7.84 -24.93
N PHE A 20 21.61 8.39 -25.37
CA PHE A 20 22.92 7.83 -25.06
C PHE A 20 23.16 7.73 -23.54
N PHE A 21 22.85 8.78 -22.78
CA PHE A 21 22.99 8.76 -21.33
C PHE A 21 22.07 7.73 -20.67
N ILE A 22 20.82 7.61 -21.14
CA ILE A 22 19.89 6.57 -20.65
C ILE A 22 20.44 5.16 -20.92
N LEU A 23 21.02 4.91 -22.09
CA LEU A 23 21.63 3.61 -22.42
C LEU A 23 22.83 3.30 -21.50
N VAL A 24 23.66 4.30 -21.17
CA VAL A 24 24.75 4.15 -20.21
C VAL A 24 24.21 3.77 -18.82
N ILE A 25 23.15 4.44 -18.34
CA ILE A 25 22.50 4.09 -17.08
C ILE A 25 21.93 2.68 -17.15
N LEU A 26 21.30 2.28 -18.26
CA LEU A 26 20.73 0.95 -18.43
C LEU A 26 21.82 -0.13 -18.29
N ILE A 27 22.96 0.03 -18.96
CA ILE A 27 24.12 -0.86 -18.81
C ILE A 27 24.60 -0.88 -17.36
N ALA A 28 24.75 0.30 -16.72
CA ALA A 28 25.18 0.39 -15.33
C ALA A 28 24.21 -0.37 -14.39
N THR A 29 22.91 -0.23 -14.57
CA THR A 29 21.89 -0.95 -13.78
C THR A 29 21.93 -2.45 -14.01
N GLY A 30 22.21 -2.88 -15.24
CA GLY A 30 22.37 -4.29 -15.59
C GLY A 30 23.57 -4.96 -14.92
N ILE A 31 24.63 -4.19 -14.66
CA ILE A 31 25.82 -4.64 -13.91
C ILE A 31 25.60 -4.52 -12.40
N LEU A 32 25.00 -3.43 -11.93
CA LEU A 32 24.76 -3.18 -10.50
C LEU A 32 23.75 -4.16 -9.89
N SER A 33 22.68 -4.52 -10.63
CA SER A 33 21.64 -5.42 -10.15
C SER A 33 22.19 -6.77 -9.63
N PRO A 34 22.95 -7.56 -10.41
CA PRO A 34 23.49 -8.83 -9.93
C PRO A 34 24.49 -8.66 -8.78
N ILE A 35 25.31 -7.59 -8.79
CA ILE A 35 26.26 -7.31 -7.70
C ILE A 35 25.52 -7.06 -6.39
N LEU A 36 24.45 -6.26 -6.42
CA LEU A 36 23.65 -5.97 -5.23
C LEU A 36 22.88 -7.20 -4.74
N ILE A 37 22.39 -8.05 -5.64
CA ILE A 37 21.72 -9.30 -5.29
C ILE A 37 22.70 -10.26 -4.62
N GLU A 38 23.91 -10.40 -5.15
CA GLU A 38 24.92 -11.30 -4.57
C GLU A 38 25.38 -10.79 -3.21
N ASN A 39 25.64 -9.48 -3.09
CA ASN A 39 25.94 -8.86 -1.81
C ASN A 39 24.83 -9.09 -0.76
N GLN A 40 23.56 -9.03 -1.18
CA GLN A 40 22.41 -9.32 -0.31
C GLN A 40 22.35 -10.79 0.12
N ARG A 41 22.80 -11.73 -0.73
CA ARG A 41 22.89 -13.16 -0.42
C ARG A 41 24.02 -13.44 0.56
N GLU A 42 25.22 -12.94 0.27
CA GLU A 42 26.41 -13.15 1.10
C GLU A 42 26.25 -12.53 2.50
N ASN A 43 25.66 -11.33 2.58
CA ASN A 43 25.46 -10.61 3.84
C ASN A 43 24.06 -10.76 4.43
N TRP A 44 23.32 -11.81 4.03
CA TRP A 44 21.93 -11.99 4.46
C TRP A 44 21.81 -12.15 5.98
N ALA A 45 22.70 -12.90 6.61
CA ALA A 45 22.64 -13.15 8.05
C ALA A 45 22.75 -11.86 8.88
N ALA A 46 23.69 -10.99 8.52
CA ALA A 46 23.86 -9.69 9.15
C ALA A 46 22.64 -8.78 8.89
N THR A 47 22.20 -8.69 7.63
CA THR A 47 21.05 -7.86 7.25
C THR A 47 19.74 -8.35 7.90
N LEU A 48 19.57 -9.66 8.04
CA LEU A 48 18.42 -10.26 8.70
C LEU A 48 18.42 -9.91 10.19
N SER A 49 19.57 -10.00 10.85
CA SER A 49 19.71 -9.63 12.27
C SER A 49 19.37 -8.15 12.50
N GLU A 50 19.86 -7.26 11.63
CA GLU A 50 19.56 -5.83 11.69
C GLU A 50 18.05 -5.56 11.50
N LYS A 51 17.43 -6.20 10.50
CA LYS A 51 15.98 -6.07 10.26
C LYS A 51 15.14 -6.60 11.42
N ILE A 52 15.54 -7.72 12.02
CA ILE A 52 14.87 -8.28 13.20
C ILE A 52 14.96 -7.29 14.36
N ALA A 53 16.14 -6.75 14.64
CA ALA A 53 16.35 -5.78 15.72
C ALA A 53 15.57 -4.47 15.49
N ASP A 54 15.50 -3.98 14.25
CA ASP A 54 14.71 -2.81 13.89
C ASP A 54 13.21 -3.05 14.14
N ILE A 55 12.66 -4.18 13.68
CA ILE A 55 11.25 -4.55 13.92
C ILE A 55 10.97 -4.71 15.42
N GLU A 56 11.84 -5.41 16.15
CA GLU A 56 11.72 -5.60 17.60
C GLU A 56 11.71 -4.25 18.33
N SER A 57 12.68 -3.38 18.04
CA SER A 57 12.76 -2.05 18.67
C SER A 57 11.52 -1.21 18.40
N LYS A 58 10.96 -1.29 17.19
CA LYS A 58 9.75 -0.54 16.82
C LYS A 58 8.52 -1.05 17.58
N ILE A 59 8.32 -2.36 17.64
CA ILE A 59 7.22 -2.97 18.41
C ILE A 59 7.34 -2.62 19.90
N VAL A 60 8.53 -2.72 20.47
CA VAL A 60 8.78 -2.38 21.88
C VAL A 60 8.51 -0.91 22.16
N ASN A 61 8.93 0.00 21.26
CA ASN A 61 8.65 1.42 21.40
C ASN A 61 7.16 1.74 21.35
N GLU A 62 6.42 1.17 20.39
CA GLU A 62 4.96 1.34 20.28
C GLU A 62 4.23 0.81 21.52
N PHE A 63 4.66 -0.35 22.04
CA PHE A 63 4.13 -0.88 23.30
C PHE A 63 4.40 0.07 24.47
N HIS A 64 5.62 0.58 24.62
CA HIS A 64 5.95 1.52 25.70
C HIS A 64 5.17 2.83 25.64
N GLU A 65 4.74 3.28 24.46
CA GLU A 65 3.83 4.42 24.37
C GLU A 65 2.45 4.11 24.98
N HIS A 66 1.89 2.92 24.74
CA HIS A 66 0.64 2.48 25.38
C HIS A 66 0.81 2.33 26.89
N GLU A 67 1.95 1.77 27.33
CA GLU A 67 2.29 1.63 28.74
C GLU A 67 2.37 2.99 29.45
N LYS A 68 3.06 3.97 28.85
CA LYS A 68 3.13 5.34 29.37
C LYS A 68 1.75 5.98 29.48
N LEU A 69 0.86 5.74 28.51
CA LEU A 69 -0.51 6.27 28.54
C LEU A 69 -1.32 5.70 29.72
N VAL A 70 -1.22 4.40 29.97
CA VAL A 70 -1.88 3.73 31.10
C VAL A 70 -1.35 4.26 32.44
N ILE A 71 -0.02 4.33 32.60
CA ILE A 71 0.62 4.80 33.83
C ILE A 71 0.23 6.27 34.11
N ARG A 72 0.34 7.15 33.10
CA ARG A 72 -0.03 8.57 33.25
C ARG A 72 -1.50 8.73 33.62
N THR A 73 -2.39 8.01 32.96
CA THR A 73 -3.83 8.08 33.26
C THR A 73 -4.11 7.61 34.69
N LYS A 74 -3.49 6.50 35.11
CA LYS A 74 -3.55 6.04 36.50
C LYS A 74 -3.00 7.07 37.49
N ASP A 75 -1.90 7.75 37.20
CA ASP A 75 -1.34 8.80 38.07
C ASP A 75 -2.30 9.98 38.22
N TYR A 76 -2.89 10.44 37.11
CA TYR A 76 -3.88 11.52 37.13
C TYR A 76 -5.12 11.14 37.95
N VAL A 77 -5.67 9.96 37.71
CA VAL A 77 -6.85 9.46 38.44
C VAL A 77 -6.53 9.26 39.92
N ARG A 78 -5.34 8.75 40.24
CA ARG A 78 -4.89 8.58 41.62
C ARG A 78 -4.82 9.90 42.37
N ASN A 79 -4.26 10.94 41.75
CA ASN A 79 -4.16 12.26 42.37
C ASN A 79 -5.55 12.90 42.58
N ASP A 80 -6.41 12.85 41.55
CA ASP A 80 -7.80 13.34 41.66
C ASP A 80 -8.57 12.65 42.80
N LEU A 81 -8.39 11.33 42.95
CA LEU A 81 -9.06 10.54 43.98
C LEU A 81 -8.46 10.75 45.37
N HIS A 82 -7.15 10.97 45.49
CA HIS A 82 -6.51 11.28 46.77
C HIS A 82 -7.05 12.59 47.37
N GLU A 83 -7.19 13.64 46.54
CA GLU A 83 -7.79 14.91 46.98
C GLU A 83 -9.23 14.76 47.48
N ILE A 84 -10.01 13.88 46.84
CA ILE A 84 -11.40 13.62 47.24
C ILE A 84 -11.46 12.80 48.53
N LEU A 85 -10.63 11.75 48.65
CA LEU A 85 -10.67 10.81 49.76
C LEU A 85 -10.14 11.39 51.08
N ASP A 86 -9.26 12.40 51.03
CA ASP A 86 -8.76 13.10 52.22
C ASP A 86 -9.82 14.02 52.88
N ILE A 87 -10.89 14.38 52.17
CA ILE A 87 -11.96 15.23 52.70
C ILE A 87 -12.88 14.38 53.57
N LYS A 88 -12.95 14.67 54.89
CA LYS A 88 -13.74 13.92 55.91
C LYS A 88 -15.24 13.69 55.62
N LYS A 89 -15.80 14.20 54.52
CA LYS A 89 -17.18 13.98 54.06
C LYS A 89 -17.21 13.55 52.58
N VAL A 90 -16.55 12.44 52.25
CA VAL A 90 -16.61 11.86 50.91
C VAL A 90 -17.98 11.26 50.64
N SER A 91 -18.63 11.65 49.54
CA SER A 91 -19.74 10.89 48.98
C SER A 91 -19.21 9.93 47.90
N TYR A 92 -19.67 8.69 47.89
CA TYR A 92 -19.37 7.73 46.80
C TYR A 92 -19.68 8.32 45.41
N GLY A 93 -20.65 9.24 45.32
CA GLY A 93 -20.98 9.93 44.09
C GLY A 93 -19.84 10.81 43.54
N ASP A 94 -18.95 11.32 44.40
CA ASP A 94 -17.84 12.18 43.97
C ASP A 94 -16.68 11.35 43.39
N ILE A 95 -16.44 10.15 43.93
CA ILE A 95 -15.52 9.15 43.37
C ILE A 95 -15.99 8.75 41.96
N VAL A 96 -17.28 8.44 41.80
CA VAL A 96 -17.87 8.07 40.50
C VAL A 96 -17.75 9.21 39.49
N LYS A 97 -17.96 10.47 39.91
CA LYS A 97 -17.78 11.63 39.03
C LYS A 97 -16.34 11.80 38.58
N ALA A 98 -15.37 11.64 39.48
CA ALA A 98 -13.95 11.81 39.17
C ALA A 98 -13.46 10.83 38.10
N ILE A 99 -13.85 9.56 38.18
CA ILE A 99 -13.43 8.56 37.20
C ILE A 99 -14.18 8.65 35.87
N ASN A 100 -15.39 9.21 35.85
CA ASN A 100 -16.21 9.37 34.62
C ASN A 100 -15.97 10.71 33.87
N LEU A 101 -14.87 11.42 34.16
CA LEU A 101 -14.51 12.64 33.43
C LEU A 101 -14.24 12.36 31.93
N PRO A 102 -14.54 13.30 31.01
CA PRO A 102 -14.32 13.11 29.57
C PRO A 102 -12.87 12.75 29.20
N LYS A 103 -11.89 13.22 29.98
CA LYS A 103 -10.45 12.91 29.80
C LYS A 103 -10.13 11.43 30.00
N ASN A 104 -10.98 10.68 30.69
CA ASN A 104 -10.81 9.25 30.98
C ASN A 104 -11.57 8.35 29.99
N LYS A 105 -12.22 8.92 28.97
CA LYS A 105 -12.89 8.13 27.92
C LYS A 105 -11.87 7.25 27.19
N GLY A 106 -12.26 6.00 26.93
CA GLY A 106 -11.40 5.00 26.27
C GLY A 106 -10.64 4.09 27.22
N TYR A 107 -10.57 4.43 28.50
CA TYR A 107 -10.04 3.57 29.57
C TYR A 107 -11.18 2.91 30.34
N SER A 108 -10.90 1.76 30.92
CA SER A 108 -11.67 1.14 31.98
C SER A 108 -10.99 1.45 33.31
N LEU A 109 -11.66 2.22 34.14
CA LEU A 109 -11.19 2.65 35.46
C LEU A 109 -12.08 2.03 36.51
N GLU A 110 -11.47 1.43 37.53
CA GLU A 110 -12.17 0.77 38.62
C GLU A 110 -11.53 1.18 39.95
N VAL A 111 -12.35 1.41 40.97
CA VAL A 111 -11.92 1.73 42.33
C VAL A 111 -12.56 0.72 43.27
N LEU A 112 -11.73 0.05 44.07
CA LEU A 112 -12.19 -0.93 45.05
C LEU A 112 -11.91 -0.45 46.47
N ALA A 113 -12.85 -0.76 47.35
CA ALA A 113 -12.71 -0.56 48.79
C ALA A 113 -11.68 -1.53 49.39
N PRO A 114 -11.23 -1.29 50.64
CA PRO A 114 -10.26 -2.16 51.32
C PRO A 114 -10.68 -3.62 51.43
N ASN A 115 -11.98 -3.89 51.44
CA ASN A 115 -12.55 -5.24 51.45
C ASN A 115 -12.60 -5.91 50.06
N GLY A 116 -12.02 -5.28 49.03
CA GLY A 116 -11.98 -5.77 47.65
C GLY A 116 -13.29 -5.56 46.87
N LYS A 117 -14.31 -4.91 47.44
CA LYS A 117 -15.56 -4.63 46.74
C LYS A 117 -15.41 -3.44 45.80
N LEU A 118 -15.87 -3.56 44.55
CA LEU A 118 -15.92 -2.45 43.61
C LEU A 118 -16.89 -1.37 44.12
N ILE A 119 -16.38 -0.14 44.24
CA ILE A 119 -17.16 1.02 44.71
C ILE A 119 -17.43 2.04 43.61
N ALA A 120 -16.60 2.09 42.56
CA ALA A 120 -16.80 2.97 41.43
C ALA A 120 -16.13 2.40 40.17
N TRP A 121 -16.75 2.57 39.01
CA TRP A 121 -16.15 2.28 37.71
C TRP A 121 -16.57 3.30 36.66
N ASN A 122 -15.80 3.44 35.59
CA ASN A 122 -16.25 4.11 34.37
C ASN A 122 -16.70 3.07 33.34
N SER A 123 -17.56 3.48 32.40
CA SER A 123 -18.01 2.77 31.18
C SER A 123 -18.10 1.22 31.19
N LYS A 124 -16.97 0.51 31.33
CA LYS A 124 -16.88 -0.95 31.37
C LYS A 124 -15.93 -1.40 32.48
N VAL A 125 -16.24 -2.53 33.09
CA VAL A 125 -15.34 -3.25 34.02
C VAL A 125 -14.48 -4.19 33.17
N ALA A 126 -13.16 -4.05 33.24
CA ALA A 126 -12.21 -4.84 32.46
C ALA A 126 -11.71 -6.07 33.22
N VAL A 127 -11.59 -5.97 34.56
CA VAL A 127 -11.11 -7.07 35.41
C VAL A 127 -12.28 -7.68 36.18
N PRO A 128 -12.57 -8.99 36.03
CA PRO A 128 -13.59 -9.65 36.84
C PRO A 128 -13.25 -9.55 38.33
N GLN A 129 -14.23 -9.18 39.16
CA GLN A 129 -14.00 -9.00 40.62
C GLN A 129 -13.68 -10.30 41.35
N GLU A 130 -14.09 -11.44 40.79
CA GLU A 130 -13.84 -12.77 41.36
C GLU A 130 -12.35 -13.16 41.27
N ASP A 131 -11.59 -12.52 40.38
CA ASP A 131 -10.20 -12.87 40.05
C ASP A 131 -9.18 -11.87 40.63
N LEU A 132 -9.62 -10.85 41.38
CA LEU A 132 -8.71 -9.78 41.80
C LEU A 132 -7.88 -10.12 43.04
N PHE A 133 -8.44 -10.90 43.97
CA PHE A 133 -7.76 -11.25 45.22
C PHE A 133 -7.60 -12.76 45.38
N PRO A 134 -6.38 -13.27 45.63
CA PRO A 134 -5.12 -12.53 45.78
C PRO A 134 -4.67 -11.85 44.48
N LEU A 135 -3.92 -10.74 44.60
CA LEU A 135 -3.41 -10.03 43.42
C LEU A 135 -2.41 -10.94 42.68
N ASP A 136 -2.74 -11.32 41.44
CA ASP A 136 -1.85 -12.11 40.57
C ASP A 136 -0.58 -11.33 40.16
N TYR A 137 -0.67 -10.00 40.13
CA TYR A 137 0.41 -9.10 39.74
C TYR A 137 0.71 -8.06 40.83
N PRO A 138 1.99 -7.69 41.05
CA PRO A 138 2.35 -6.69 42.06
C PRO A 138 1.79 -5.30 41.76
N ILE A 139 1.55 -4.53 42.82
CA ILE A 139 1.06 -3.15 42.75
C ILE A 139 2.07 -2.27 41.97
N GLY A 140 1.57 -1.48 41.03
CA GLY A 140 2.36 -0.57 40.20
C GLY A 140 3.03 -1.25 39.00
N GLU A 141 2.76 -2.52 38.75
CA GLU A 141 3.19 -3.22 37.53
C GLU A 141 2.10 -3.21 36.47
N THR A 142 2.49 -3.00 35.22
CA THR A 142 1.60 -3.21 34.07
C THR A 142 1.57 -4.70 33.70
N TYR A 143 0.39 -5.19 33.34
CA TYR A 143 0.15 -6.59 32.97
C TYR A 143 -1.04 -6.69 32.00
N PHE A 144 -1.20 -7.83 31.33
CA PHE A 144 -2.35 -8.05 30.46
C PHE A 144 -3.47 -8.78 31.19
N VAL A 145 -4.71 -8.33 30.96
CA VAL A 145 -5.93 -9.03 31.37
C VAL A 145 -6.70 -9.41 30.12
N ARG A 146 -6.92 -10.71 29.93
CA ARG A 146 -7.63 -11.24 28.77
C ARG A 146 -9.07 -11.57 29.14
N SER A 147 -10.01 -10.93 28.44
CA SER A 147 -11.40 -11.40 28.37
C SER A 147 -11.64 -12.14 27.05
N ASP A 148 -12.80 -12.78 26.90
CA ASP A 148 -13.19 -13.48 25.67
C ASP A 148 -13.17 -12.58 24.42
N LEU A 149 -13.45 -11.29 24.60
CA LEU A 149 -13.62 -10.34 23.50
C LEU A 149 -12.46 -9.37 23.35
N VAL A 150 -11.78 -9.02 24.44
CA VAL A 150 -10.79 -7.95 24.49
C VAL A 150 -9.66 -8.30 25.46
N THR A 151 -8.42 -8.12 25.03
CA THR A 151 -7.27 -8.04 25.94
C THR A 151 -7.02 -6.59 26.31
N TYR A 152 -6.84 -6.33 27.61
CA TYR A 152 -6.54 -5.04 28.19
C TYR A 152 -5.09 -5.00 28.68
N LEU A 153 -4.43 -3.85 28.52
CA LEU A 153 -3.21 -3.50 29.25
C LEU A 153 -3.62 -2.79 30.54
N THR A 154 -3.32 -3.40 31.67
CA THR A 154 -3.84 -3.03 32.99
C THR A 154 -2.72 -2.68 33.95
N ILE A 155 -2.96 -1.73 34.85
CA ILE A 155 -2.16 -1.46 36.05
C ILE A 155 -3.06 -1.39 37.27
N THR A 156 -2.64 -2.04 38.35
CA THR A 156 -3.28 -1.93 39.67
C THR A 156 -2.38 -1.11 40.59
N ASP A 157 -2.94 -0.11 41.25
CA ASP A 157 -2.24 0.74 42.22
C ASP A 157 -3.10 0.95 43.47
N THR A 158 -2.55 1.63 44.48
CA THR A 158 -3.24 1.88 45.75
C THR A 158 -3.32 3.36 46.09
N ILE A 159 -4.39 3.72 46.80
CA ILE A 159 -4.52 5.00 47.52
C ILE A 159 -4.60 4.67 49.00
N VAL A 160 -3.67 5.21 49.77
CA VAL A 160 -3.63 5.06 51.22
C VAL A 160 -4.19 6.33 51.82
N THR A 161 -5.26 6.21 52.60
CA THR A 161 -5.79 7.29 53.45
C THR A 161 -5.36 7.05 54.90
N GLU A 162 -5.67 7.98 55.81
CA GLU A 162 -5.36 7.80 57.24
C GLU A 162 -6.00 6.54 57.87
N SER A 163 -7.11 6.04 57.30
CA SER A 163 -7.88 4.91 57.86
C SER A 163 -7.89 3.65 57.00
N ASP A 164 -7.66 3.74 55.69
CA ASP A 164 -8.03 2.68 54.74
C ASP A 164 -7.12 2.64 53.50
N ILE A 165 -7.08 1.49 52.81
CA ILE A 165 -6.36 1.30 51.54
C ILE A 165 -7.36 0.99 50.43
N PHE A 166 -7.45 1.87 49.45
CA PHE A 166 -8.25 1.68 48.25
C PHE A 166 -7.37 1.20 47.10
N TYR A 167 -7.95 0.41 46.19
CA TYR A 167 -7.26 -0.06 44.98
C TYR A 167 -7.81 0.69 43.76
N ILE A 168 -6.92 1.12 42.87
CA ILE A 168 -7.29 1.64 41.56
C ILE A 168 -6.80 0.68 40.51
N ILE A 169 -7.68 0.30 39.60
CA ILE A 169 -7.33 -0.44 38.40
C ILE A 169 -7.56 0.49 37.21
N CYS A 170 -6.55 0.59 36.35
CA CYS A 170 -6.62 1.33 35.10
C CYS A 170 -6.26 0.40 33.94
N SER A 171 -7.22 0.20 33.04
CA SER A 171 -7.14 -0.75 31.94
C SER A 171 -7.39 -0.06 30.60
N LEU A 172 -6.46 -0.20 29.65
CA LEU A 172 -6.60 0.28 28.28
C LEU A 172 -6.89 -0.91 27.35
N PRO A 173 -7.97 -0.89 26.55
CA PRO A 173 -8.19 -1.90 25.52
C PRO A 173 -6.98 -1.97 24.57
N PHE A 174 -6.38 -3.14 24.44
CA PHE A 174 -5.13 -3.34 23.69
C PHE A 174 -5.36 -4.15 22.41
N GLU A 175 -6.16 -5.22 22.48
CA GLU A 175 -6.45 -6.10 21.33
C GLU A 175 -7.90 -6.59 21.42
N LYS A 176 -8.71 -6.35 20.38
CA LYS A 176 -10.05 -6.95 20.21
C LYS A 176 -9.95 -8.24 19.42
N HIS A 177 -10.59 -9.29 19.91
CA HIS A 177 -10.60 -10.63 19.31
C HIS A 177 -11.79 -10.87 18.37
N TYR A 178 -12.50 -9.81 17.98
CA TYR A 178 -13.69 -9.87 17.13
C TYR A 178 -13.74 -8.66 16.19
N THR A 179 -14.42 -8.82 15.05
CA THR A 179 -14.65 -7.76 14.06
C THR A 179 -16.14 -7.62 13.77
N ILE A 180 -16.64 -6.39 13.66
CA ILE A 180 -18.04 -6.12 13.30
C ILE A 180 -18.06 -5.17 12.09
N ASN A 181 -18.82 -5.54 11.06
CA ASN A 181 -18.97 -4.70 9.87
C ASN A 181 -20.10 -3.68 10.09
N ASN A 182 -19.79 -2.59 10.79
CA ASN A 182 -20.68 -1.42 10.89
C ASN A 182 -19.90 -0.11 11.09
N GLU A 183 -20.58 1.02 10.91
CA GLU A 183 -19.97 2.36 10.97
C GLU A 183 -19.55 2.80 12.39
N PHE A 184 -20.01 2.10 13.43
CA PHE A 184 -19.71 2.41 14.83
C PHE A 184 -18.59 1.54 15.42
N TYR A 185 -18.03 0.62 14.61
CA TYR A 185 -16.99 -0.29 15.05
C TYR A 185 -15.63 0.40 14.97
N GLU A 186 -15.05 0.69 16.13
CA GLU A 186 -13.66 1.09 16.24
C GLU A 186 -12.76 -0.14 16.32
N GLU A 187 -11.87 -0.29 15.36
CA GLU A 187 -10.88 -1.37 15.38
C GLU A 187 -9.77 -1.06 16.39
N ILE A 188 -9.57 -1.98 17.34
CA ILE A 188 -8.48 -1.90 18.32
C ILE A 188 -7.70 -3.20 18.18
N SER A 189 -6.61 -3.17 17.42
CA SER A 189 -5.72 -4.31 17.24
C SER A 189 -4.30 -3.80 17.12
N PHE A 190 -3.49 -4.10 18.13
CA PHE A 190 -2.07 -3.80 18.12
C PHE A 190 -1.38 -4.61 17.02
N THR A 191 -1.73 -5.90 16.91
CA THR A 191 -1.14 -6.78 15.88
C THR A 191 -1.42 -6.30 14.46
N LYS A 192 -2.63 -5.82 14.17
CA LYS A 192 -2.98 -5.25 12.87
C LYS A 192 -2.23 -3.94 12.60
N ARG A 193 -2.11 -3.06 13.59
CA ARG A 193 -1.34 -1.80 13.44
C ARG A 193 0.12 -2.09 13.07
N ILE A 194 0.76 -3.05 13.75
CA ILE A 194 2.12 -3.50 13.43
C ILE A 194 2.18 -4.08 12.00
N PHE A 195 1.17 -4.84 11.58
CA PHE A 195 1.11 -5.36 10.21
C PHE A 195 0.97 -4.25 9.16
N GLU A 196 0.11 -3.26 9.38
CA GLU A 196 -0.10 -2.15 8.45
C GLU A 196 1.14 -1.26 8.33
N GLU A 197 1.83 -1.00 9.44
CA GLU A 197 2.99 -0.11 9.46
C GLU A 197 4.26 -0.80 8.94
N TYR A 198 4.48 -2.07 9.30
CA TYR A 198 5.74 -2.76 9.04
C TYR A 198 5.63 -3.88 7.99
N GLY A 199 4.41 -4.27 7.61
CA GLY A 199 4.16 -5.34 6.65
C GLY A 199 4.51 -6.73 7.18
N VAL A 200 4.54 -6.91 8.50
CA VAL A 200 4.95 -8.17 9.14
C VAL A 200 3.79 -8.74 9.96
N HIS A 201 3.46 -10.00 9.69
CA HIS A 201 2.49 -10.73 10.49
C HIS A 201 3.05 -10.97 11.88
N THR A 202 2.40 -10.37 12.86
CA THR A 202 2.80 -10.40 14.27
C THR A 202 1.69 -11.05 15.09
N TYR A 203 2.10 -11.90 16.01
CA TYR A 203 1.25 -12.57 16.98
C TYR A 203 1.75 -12.23 18.38
N ILE A 204 0.84 -11.97 19.30
CA ILE A 204 1.17 -11.71 20.70
C ILE A 204 0.52 -12.80 21.53
N ASP A 205 1.36 -13.55 22.24
CA ASP A 205 0.94 -14.37 23.35
C ASP A 205 0.91 -13.50 24.61
N PHE A 206 -0.28 -13.32 25.18
CA PHE A 206 -0.48 -12.49 26.37
C PHE A 206 -0.21 -13.25 27.67
N ASP A 207 0.24 -14.51 27.60
CA ASP A 207 0.66 -15.29 28.76
C ASP A 207 2.16 -15.04 29.09
N PRO A 208 2.50 -14.58 30.31
CA PRO A 208 3.88 -14.47 30.78
C PRO A 208 4.69 -15.79 30.67
N LEU A 209 4.01 -16.93 30.82
CA LEU A 209 4.59 -18.28 30.80
C LEU A 209 4.56 -18.93 29.42
N GLY A 210 3.99 -18.26 28.41
CA GLY A 210 3.90 -18.76 27.05
C GLY A 210 5.26 -19.22 26.52
N GLN A 211 5.35 -20.28 25.72
CA GLN A 211 6.64 -20.74 25.19
C GLN A 211 7.01 -20.01 23.90
N PRO A 212 8.29 -19.66 23.68
CA PRO A 212 8.70 -19.10 22.41
C PRO A 212 8.45 -20.12 21.30
N GLU A 213 7.99 -19.63 20.15
CA GLU A 213 7.75 -20.50 19.02
C GLU A 213 9.09 -21.02 18.48
N LYS A 214 9.24 -22.34 18.38
CA LYS A 214 10.50 -22.98 17.97
C LYS A 214 10.69 -23.04 16.45
N ASP A 215 9.79 -22.45 15.67
CA ASP A 215 9.92 -22.38 14.22
C ASP A 215 11.04 -21.41 13.84
N GLY A 216 12.09 -21.90 13.18
CA GLY A 216 13.22 -21.10 12.71
C GLY A 216 12.84 -19.95 11.76
N ARG A 217 11.66 -20.01 11.12
CA ARG A 217 11.10 -18.96 10.26
C ARG A 217 10.50 -17.79 11.05
N LYS A 218 10.26 -17.97 12.35
CA LYS A 218 9.70 -16.96 13.22
C LYS A 218 10.77 -16.48 14.19
N TYR A 219 10.58 -15.27 14.66
CA TYR A 219 11.38 -14.68 15.72
C TYR A 219 10.44 -14.31 16.86
N SER A 220 10.79 -14.75 18.08
CA SER A 220 10.01 -14.49 19.29
C SER A 220 10.88 -13.76 20.30
N PHE A 221 10.35 -12.72 20.92
CA PHE A 221 11.01 -11.99 21.99
C PHE A 221 10.01 -11.68 23.13
N PRO A 222 10.48 -11.59 24.38
CA PRO A 222 9.61 -11.30 25.52
C PRO A 222 9.19 -9.82 25.49
N LEU A 223 7.90 -9.58 25.76
CA LEU A 223 7.40 -8.24 26.04
C LEU A 223 7.54 -7.98 27.54
N LEU A 224 8.27 -6.91 27.87
CA LEU A 224 8.61 -6.55 29.24
C LEU A 224 7.76 -5.36 29.71
N ASN A 225 7.29 -5.43 30.95
CA ASN A 225 6.57 -4.34 31.58
C ASN A 225 7.49 -3.24 32.14
N ASN A 226 6.89 -2.23 32.76
CA ASN A 226 7.56 -1.09 33.38
C ASN A 226 8.56 -1.47 34.51
N ARG A 227 8.46 -2.68 35.06
CA ARG A 227 9.40 -3.27 36.04
C ARG A 227 10.36 -4.29 35.43
N ARG A 228 10.36 -4.45 34.11
CA ARG A 228 11.15 -5.43 33.34
C ARG A 228 10.75 -6.89 33.58
N ASN A 229 9.54 -7.13 34.08
CA ASN A 229 8.97 -8.46 34.17
C ASN A 229 8.32 -8.84 32.83
N ILE A 230 8.37 -10.13 32.49
CA ILE A 230 7.76 -10.65 31.26
C ILE A 230 6.25 -10.67 31.47
N ILE A 231 5.51 -10.03 30.57
CA ILE A 231 4.03 -10.01 30.60
C ILE A 231 3.38 -10.62 29.36
N GLY A 232 4.19 -10.94 28.36
CA GLY A 232 3.75 -11.60 27.14
C GLY A 232 4.93 -11.87 26.23
N LYS A 233 4.66 -12.44 25.06
CA LYS A 233 5.66 -12.74 24.03
C LYS A 233 5.16 -12.33 22.67
N VAL A 234 6.00 -11.60 21.96
CA VAL A 234 5.71 -11.20 20.58
C VAL A 234 6.43 -12.16 19.65
N THR A 235 5.72 -12.68 18.66
CA THR A 235 6.27 -13.54 17.61
C THR A 235 5.93 -12.97 16.25
N PHE A 236 6.93 -12.83 15.38
CA PHE A 236 6.72 -12.36 14.02
C PHE A 236 7.47 -13.20 12.98
N THR A 237 7.00 -13.17 11.73
CA THR A 237 7.63 -13.90 10.63
C THR A 237 8.91 -13.19 10.17
N LYS A 238 10.02 -13.92 10.15
CA LYS A 238 11.29 -13.37 9.67
C LYS A 238 11.18 -13.05 8.18
N PRO A 239 11.80 -11.95 7.71
CA PRO A 239 11.96 -11.71 6.28
C PRO A 239 12.58 -12.92 5.58
N ILE A 240 12.07 -13.28 4.40
CA ILE A 240 12.60 -14.38 3.59
C ILE A 240 13.57 -13.81 2.55
N LEU A 241 14.73 -14.44 2.40
CA LEU A 241 15.77 -14.02 1.44
C LEU A 241 15.22 -13.97 0.01
N ASP A 242 14.56 -15.04 -0.43
CA ASP A 242 14.01 -15.15 -1.79
C ASP A 242 12.99 -14.06 -2.08
N LEU A 243 12.11 -13.74 -1.12
CA LEU A 243 11.15 -12.64 -1.26
C LEU A 243 11.87 -11.29 -1.37
N THR A 244 12.92 -11.08 -0.58
CA THR A 244 13.73 -9.86 -0.63
C THR A 244 14.45 -9.70 -1.96
N ILE A 245 15.06 -10.78 -2.47
CA ILE A 245 15.72 -10.82 -3.78
C ILE A 245 14.71 -10.58 -4.90
N ASN A 246 13.55 -11.23 -4.84
CA ASN A 246 12.50 -11.06 -5.85
C ASN A 246 11.96 -9.63 -5.87
N ARG A 247 11.81 -9.00 -4.70
CA ARG A 247 11.42 -7.60 -4.59
C ARG A 247 12.47 -6.67 -5.20
N LEU A 248 13.74 -6.88 -4.90
CA LEU A 248 14.86 -6.11 -5.47
C LEU A 248 14.93 -6.27 -7.00
N ASN A 249 14.81 -7.51 -7.49
CA ASN A 249 14.72 -7.81 -8.92
C ASN A 249 13.56 -7.09 -9.60
N SER A 250 12.38 -7.11 -8.97
CA SER A 250 11.19 -6.43 -9.49
C SER A 250 11.42 -4.91 -9.58
N GLN A 251 12.02 -4.30 -8.55
CA GLN A 251 12.36 -2.87 -8.55
C GLN A 251 13.34 -2.51 -9.67
N PHE A 252 14.38 -3.32 -9.90
CA PHE A 252 15.30 -3.10 -11.03
C PHE A 252 14.60 -3.25 -12.38
N LYS A 253 13.73 -4.24 -12.55
CA LYS A 253 12.93 -4.42 -13.78
C LYS A 253 12.04 -3.21 -14.05
N ILE A 254 11.35 -2.70 -13.03
CA ILE A 254 10.52 -1.50 -13.11
C ILE A 254 11.37 -0.30 -13.54
N PHE A 255 12.52 -0.08 -12.88
CA PHE A 255 13.42 1.02 -13.20
C PHE A 255 13.94 0.95 -14.64
N GLN A 256 14.37 -0.23 -15.09
CA GLN A 256 14.82 -0.45 -16.46
C GLN A 256 13.69 -0.25 -17.49
N SER A 257 12.47 -0.70 -17.17
CA SER A 257 11.28 -0.50 -18.01
C SER A 257 10.99 0.99 -18.24
N ILE A 258 11.07 1.81 -17.19
CA ILE A 258 10.94 3.27 -17.28
C ILE A 258 12.03 3.86 -18.16
N LEU A 259 13.28 3.48 -17.96
CA LEU A 259 14.42 3.98 -18.75
C LEU A 259 14.28 3.65 -20.23
N VAL A 260 13.92 2.41 -20.58
CA VAL A 260 13.72 2.00 -21.98
C VAL A 260 12.57 2.79 -22.61
N THR A 261 11.47 2.96 -21.88
CA THR A 261 10.31 3.73 -22.35
C THR A 261 10.70 5.19 -22.64
N LEU A 262 11.44 5.82 -21.73
CA LEU A 262 11.98 7.17 -21.93
C LEU A 262 12.97 7.24 -23.10
N ALA A 263 13.85 6.26 -23.24
CA ALA A 263 14.81 6.19 -24.35
C ALA A 263 14.09 6.20 -25.71
N ILE A 264 13.01 5.42 -25.85
CA ILE A 264 12.24 5.38 -27.11
C ILE A 264 11.56 6.72 -27.38
N ILE A 265 10.93 7.33 -26.37
CA ILE A 265 10.29 8.64 -26.49
C ILE A 265 11.31 9.70 -26.95
N PHE A 266 12.46 9.78 -26.29
CA PHE A 266 13.52 10.72 -26.66
C PHE A 266 14.15 10.40 -28.01
N PHE A 267 14.25 9.13 -28.38
CA PHE A 267 14.70 8.73 -29.71
C PHE A 267 13.75 9.25 -30.80
N GLY A 268 12.43 9.14 -30.58
CA GLY A 268 11.42 9.73 -31.46
C GLY A 268 11.56 11.25 -31.60
N PHE A 269 11.82 11.96 -30.49
CA PHE A 269 12.08 13.40 -30.54
C PHE A 269 13.40 13.76 -31.24
N GLY A 270 14.45 12.94 -31.06
CA GLY A 270 15.75 13.15 -31.71
C GLY A 270 15.71 13.02 -33.23
N LEU A 271 14.82 12.18 -33.76
CA LEU A 271 14.61 11.99 -35.20
C LEU A 271 13.59 12.94 -35.83
N LYS A 272 13.01 13.87 -35.05
CA LYS A 272 11.91 14.73 -35.50
C LYS A 272 12.30 15.57 -36.73
N GLN A 273 13.46 16.22 -36.70
CA GLN A 273 13.93 17.02 -37.84
C GLN A 273 14.16 16.20 -39.11
N ASP A 274 14.78 15.03 -38.98
CA ASP A 274 14.99 14.14 -40.12
C ASP A 274 13.66 13.64 -40.70
N TYR A 275 12.69 13.34 -39.83
CA TYR A 275 11.32 13.04 -40.23
C TYR A 275 10.67 14.19 -41.01
N LEU A 276 10.84 15.44 -40.57
CA LEU A 276 10.26 16.60 -41.26
C LEU A 276 10.87 16.83 -42.65
N ARG A 277 12.16 16.53 -42.85
CA ARG A 277 12.88 16.66 -44.13
C ARG A 277 12.42 15.69 -45.21
N ILE A 278 11.70 14.61 -44.86
CA ILE A 278 11.19 13.64 -45.84
C ILE A 278 10.22 14.33 -46.80
N LYS A 279 10.48 14.23 -48.12
CA LYS A 279 9.66 14.89 -49.16
C LYS A 279 8.28 14.23 -49.34
N TYR A 280 8.22 12.90 -49.24
CA TYR A 280 7.00 12.12 -49.53
C TYR A 280 6.14 11.92 -48.27
N ASN A 281 4.87 12.36 -48.32
CA ASN A 281 3.92 12.19 -47.21
C ASN A 281 3.59 10.73 -46.92
N SER A 282 3.57 9.86 -47.94
CA SER A 282 3.38 8.41 -47.76
C SER A 282 4.51 7.78 -46.94
N ALA A 283 5.76 8.13 -47.25
CA ALA A 283 6.93 7.66 -46.50
C ALA A 283 6.88 8.13 -45.03
N LYS A 284 6.42 9.36 -44.77
CA LYS A 284 6.19 9.87 -43.41
C LYS A 284 5.18 9.02 -42.64
N ILE A 285 4.04 8.70 -43.23
CA ILE A 285 3.02 7.86 -42.59
C ILE A 285 3.57 6.46 -42.29
N VAL A 286 4.25 5.83 -43.24
CA VAL A 286 4.84 4.49 -43.05
C VAL A 286 5.87 4.48 -41.93
N LEU A 287 6.76 5.47 -41.87
CA LEU A 287 7.77 5.58 -40.83
C LEU A 287 7.13 5.82 -39.45
N LEU A 288 6.11 6.69 -39.37
CA LEU A 288 5.38 6.93 -38.13
C LEU A 288 4.65 5.66 -37.66
N ALA A 289 3.97 4.95 -38.56
CA ALA A 289 3.29 3.70 -38.24
C ALA A 289 4.27 2.65 -37.72
N PHE A 290 5.43 2.51 -38.39
CA PHE A 290 6.49 1.60 -37.95
C PHE A 290 7.02 1.98 -36.57
N TYR A 291 7.32 3.26 -36.32
CA TYR A 291 7.77 3.75 -35.02
C TYR A 291 6.75 3.45 -33.91
N LEU A 292 5.47 3.77 -34.12
CA LEU A 292 4.42 3.52 -33.13
C LEU A 292 4.21 2.02 -32.86
N LEU A 293 4.34 1.17 -33.89
CA LEU A 293 4.23 -0.28 -33.75
C LEU A 293 5.40 -0.84 -32.93
N VAL A 294 6.64 -0.48 -33.28
CA VAL A 294 7.84 -0.88 -32.52
C VAL A 294 7.75 -0.38 -31.08
N PHE A 295 7.35 0.88 -30.88
CA PHE A 295 7.19 1.44 -29.55
C PHE A 295 6.14 0.69 -28.75
N ARG A 296 4.98 0.38 -29.36
CA ARG A 296 3.92 -0.38 -28.69
C ARG A 296 4.37 -1.79 -28.32
N TYR A 297 5.11 -2.45 -29.20
CA TYR A 297 5.65 -3.78 -28.98
C TYR A 297 6.67 -3.79 -27.83
N ILE A 298 7.54 -2.79 -27.74
CA ILE A 298 8.49 -2.71 -26.63
C ILE A 298 7.77 -2.42 -25.31
N ILE A 299 6.82 -1.48 -25.27
CA ILE A 299 5.98 -1.24 -24.08
C ILE A 299 5.27 -2.51 -23.62
N TYR A 300 4.79 -3.33 -24.58
CA TYR A 300 4.14 -4.60 -24.29
C TYR A 300 5.10 -5.60 -23.61
N GLN A 301 6.32 -5.77 -24.13
CA GLN A 301 7.31 -6.67 -23.54
C GLN A 301 7.77 -6.24 -22.15
N LEU A 302 7.74 -4.93 -21.89
CA LEU A 302 8.11 -4.36 -20.60
C LEU A 302 6.96 -4.33 -19.58
N GLU A 303 5.77 -4.80 -19.95
CA GLU A 303 4.55 -4.73 -19.14
C GLU A 303 4.32 -3.30 -18.60
N PHE A 304 4.62 -2.29 -19.41
CA PHE A 304 4.42 -0.89 -19.05
C PHE A 304 3.04 -0.43 -19.55
N PRO A 305 2.27 0.34 -18.78
CA PRO A 305 2.52 0.84 -17.42
C PRO A 305 1.95 -0.06 -16.31
N SER A 306 1.40 -1.23 -16.65
CA SER A 306 0.73 -2.13 -15.70
C SER A 306 1.65 -2.61 -14.58
N SER A 307 2.96 -2.73 -14.83
CA SER A 307 3.99 -3.05 -13.82
C SER A 307 4.25 -1.94 -12.78
N ILE A 308 3.83 -0.70 -13.04
CA ILE A 308 4.17 0.48 -12.21
C ILE A 308 2.97 1.02 -11.47
N LEU A 309 1.81 0.99 -12.13
CA LEU A 309 0.57 1.54 -11.59
C LEU A 309 -0.31 0.39 -11.11
N PRO A 310 -0.13 -0.11 -9.87
CA PRO A 310 -1.03 -1.11 -9.33
C PRO A 310 -2.42 -0.52 -9.18
N GLY A 311 -3.43 -1.33 -9.50
CA GLY A 311 -4.83 -1.00 -9.29
C GLY A 311 -5.72 -1.30 -10.49
N ILE A 312 -6.95 -0.83 -10.40
CA ILE A 312 -8.06 -1.13 -11.30
C ILE A 312 -7.73 -0.92 -12.79
N LEU A 313 -6.98 0.14 -13.10
CA LEU A 313 -6.63 0.45 -14.49
C LEU A 313 -5.55 -0.47 -15.08
N SER A 314 -4.84 -1.21 -14.23
CA SER A 314 -3.82 -2.19 -14.60
C SER A 314 -4.31 -3.62 -14.53
N ASP A 315 -5.49 -3.86 -13.95
CA ASP A 315 -6.01 -5.20 -13.73
C ASP A 315 -6.58 -5.79 -15.03
N ALA A 316 -6.12 -7.00 -15.34
CA ALA A 316 -6.53 -7.75 -16.52
C ALA A 316 -7.91 -8.39 -16.38
N SER A 317 -8.42 -8.54 -15.15
CA SER A 317 -9.74 -9.12 -14.86
C SER A 317 -10.89 -8.34 -15.53
N TYR A 318 -10.70 -7.05 -15.78
CA TYR A 318 -11.65 -6.18 -16.47
C TYR A 318 -11.84 -6.51 -17.96
N PHE A 319 -10.94 -7.30 -18.56
CA PHE A 319 -11.14 -7.81 -19.91
C PHE A 319 -11.75 -9.21 -19.86
N SER A 320 -13.01 -9.31 -20.30
CA SER A 320 -13.71 -10.60 -20.47
C SER A 320 -13.04 -11.55 -21.49
N SER A 321 -12.11 -11.06 -22.31
CA SER A 321 -11.29 -11.86 -23.21
C SER A 321 -9.99 -11.13 -23.57
N ALA A 322 -8.91 -11.87 -23.82
CA ALA A 322 -7.63 -11.32 -24.23
C ALA A 322 -7.77 -10.54 -25.56
N PHE A 323 -7.81 -9.21 -25.47
CA PHE A 323 -7.97 -8.34 -26.63
C PHE A 323 -6.72 -8.41 -27.52
N ALA A 324 -6.93 -8.49 -28.85
CA ALA A 324 -5.86 -8.63 -29.85
C ALA A 324 -4.85 -9.77 -29.56
N GLY A 325 -5.31 -10.91 -29.01
CA GLY A 325 -4.43 -12.04 -28.68
C GLY A 325 -3.55 -11.80 -27.46
N GLY A 326 -3.96 -10.90 -26.56
CA GLY A 326 -3.23 -10.57 -25.34
C GLY A 326 -2.20 -9.46 -25.50
N TRP A 327 -2.23 -8.72 -26.62
CA TRP A 327 -1.44 -7.50 -26.85
C TRP A 327 -1.92 -6.32 -26.00
N VAL A 328 -3.18 -6.36 -25.55
CA VAL A 328 -3.76 -5.39 -24.63
C VAL A 328 -4.32 -6.17 -23.46
N ARG A 329 -3.66 -6.07 -22.30
CA ARG A 329 -4.01 -6.85 -21.10
C ARG A 329 -4.88 -6.07 -20.12
N SER A 330 -4.74 -4.75 -20.07
CA SER A 330 -5.34 -3.88 -19.05
C SER A 330 -5.96 -2.60 -19.63
N PRO A 331 -6.87 -1.92 -18.89
CA PRO A 331 -7.58 -0.76 -19.45
C PRO A 331 -6.63 0.36 -19.85
N ILE A 332 -5.55 0.53 -19.10
CA ILE A 332 -4.52 1.53 -19.40
C ILE A 332 -3.71 1.17 -20.65
N GLU A 333 -3.41 -0.11 -20.89
CA GLU A 333 -2.76 -0.56 -22.11
C GLU A 333 -3.66 -0.37 -23.35
N PHE A 334 -4.97 -0.53 -23.18
CA PHE A 334 -5.94 -0.24 -24.22
C PHE A 334 -5.93 1.25 -24.57
N LEU A 335 -5.95 2.11 -23.55
CA LEU A 335 -5.88 3.56 -23.73
C LEU A 335 -4.62 3.99 -24.49
N ILE A 336 -3.45 3.45 -24.14
CA ILE A 336 -2.20 3.75 -24.86
C ILE A 336 -2.29 3.32 -26.33
N THR A 337 -2.82 2.12 -26.57
CA THR A 337 -3.02 1.61 -27.93
C THR A 337 -3.98 2.49 -28.73
N ALA A 338 -5.07 2.95 -28.11
CA ALA A 338 -6.04 3.85 -28.71
C ALA A 338 -5.43 5.24 -29.02
N ILE A 339 -4.59 5.78 -28.14
CA ILE A 339 -3.85 7.03 -28.38
C ILE A 339 -2.91 6.88 -29.57
N PHE A 340 -2.15 5.78 -29.66
CA PHE A 340 -1.24 5.54 -30.79
C PHE A 340 -2.01 5.46 -32.11
N PHE A 341 -3.14 4.75 -32.09
CA PHE A 341 -4.02 4.66 -33.24
C PHE A 341 -4.61 6.02 -33.62
N ALA A 342 -5.04 6.82 -32.65
CA ALA A 342 -5.58 8.18 -32.87
C ALA A 342 -4.52 9.11 -33.49
N ILE A 343 -3.27 9.08 -33.02
CA ILE A 343 -2.17 9.85 -33.59
C ILE A 343 -1.97 9.49 -35.06
N LEU A 344 -1.98 8.19 -35.39
CA LEU A 344 -1.85 7.72 -36.76
C LEU A 344 -3.00 8.21 -37.65
N CYS A 345 -4.24 8.07 -37.18
CA CYS A 345 -5.44 8.53 -37.88
C CYS A 345 -5.43 10.04 -38.15
N LEU A 346 -5.08 10.85 -37.14
CA LEU A 346 -4.98 12.30 -37.29
C LEU A 346 -3.92 12.70 -38.32
N LYS A 347 -2.78 12.01 -38.36
CA LYS A 347 -1.73 12.27 -39.36
C LYS A 347 -2.12 11.82 -40.76
N ILE A 348 -2.76 10.66 -40.90
CA ILE A 348 -3.31 10.20 -42.18
C ILE A 348 -4.34 11.22 -42.69
N TYR A 349 -5.26 11.66 -41.84
CA TYR A 349 -6.27 12.66 -42.19
C TYR A 349 -5.62 13.96 -42.66
N HIS A 350 -4.69 14.51 -41.88
CA HIS A 350 -3.99 15.76 -42.21
C HIS A 350 -3.24 15.69 -43.55
N TYR A 351 -2.55 14.58 -43.84
CA TYR A 351 -1.85 14.44 -45.12
C TYR A 351 -2.80 14.19 -46.28
N SER A 352 -3.92 13.51 -46.04
CA SER A 352 -4.93 13.25 -47.07
C SER A 352 -5.63 14.54 -47.46
N THR A 353 -6.09 15.35 -46.48
CA THR A 353 -6.77 16.63 -46.76
C THR A 353 -5.85 17.62 -47.48
N ASN A 354 -4.60 17.74 -47.05
CA ASN A 354 -3.60 18.57 -47.73
C ASN A 354 -3.32 18.10 -49.17
N TYR A 355 -3.42 16.79 -49.44
CA TYR A 355 -3.24 16.24 -50.78
C TYR A 355 -4.45 16.52 -51.68
N PHE A 356 -5.67 16.37 -51.16
CA PHE A 356 -6.90 16.65 -51.90
C PHE A 356 -7.10 18.14 -52.18
N LEU A 357 -6.75 19.02 -51.22
CA LEU A 357 -6.92 20.47 -51.38
C LEU A 357 -5.86 21.12 -52.30
N ASN A 358 -4.67 20.54 -52.40
CA ASN A 358 -3.55 21.11 -53.17
C ASN A 358 -3.12 20.25 -54.39
N GLY A 359 -3.88 19.21 -54.73
CA GLY A 359 -3.52 18.25 -55.78
C GLY A 359 -4.10 18.62 -57.14
N SER A 360 -3.28 18.55 -58.20
CA SER A 360 -3.73 18.60 -59.60
C SER A 360 -4.42 17.29 -60.01
N ASP A 361 -5.30 17.33 -61.02
CA ASP A 361 -6.16 16.20 -61.46
C ASP A 361 -5.42 14.89 -61.78
N GLU A 362 -4.15 14.93 -62.22
CA GLU A 362 -3.38 13.70 -62.47
C GLU A 362 -2.99 12.94 -61.20
N LYS A 363 -2.78 13.65 -60.09
CA LYS A 363 -2.39 13.05 -58.79
C LYS A 363 -3.54 12.24 -58.19
N LEU A 364 -4.78 12.69 -58.40
CA LEU A 364 -6.01 12.00 -57.97
C LEU A 364 -6.16 10.59 -58.57
N LYS A 365 -5.71 10.37 -59.82
CA LYS A 365 -5.77 9.05 -60.49
C LYS A 365 -4.79 8.03 -59.91
N VAL A 366 -3.63 8.47 -59.41
CA VAL A 366 -2.67 7.57 -58.74
C VAL A 366 -3.14 7.24 -57.32
N PHE A 367 -3.76 8.21 -56.64
CA PHE A 367 -4.32 8.00 -55.30
C PHE A 367 -5.44 6.94 -55.29
N SER A 368 -6.31 6.90 -56.32
CA SER A 368 -7.37 5.88 -56.39
C SER A 368 -6.82 4.43 -56.50
N LYS A 369 -5.63 4.24 -57.10
CA LYS A 369 -4.97 2.93 -57.15
C LYS A 369 -4.39 2.51 -55.79
N PHE A 370 -3.86 3.45 -55.02
CA PHE A 370 -3.36 3.18 -53.65
C PHE A 370 -4.47 3.13 -52.60
N PHE A 371 -5.63 3.73 -52.88
CA PHE A 371 -6.79 3.72 -51.99
C PHE A 371 -7.23 2.30 -51.67
N PHE A 372 -7.29 1.40 -52.65
CA PHE A 372 -7.62 -0.01 -52.44
C PHE A 372 -6.59 -0.75 -51.56
N LEU A 373 -5.30 -0.42 -51.65
CA LEU A 373 -4.25 -1.01 -50.83
C LEU A 373 -4.35 -0.59 -49.35
N ILE A 374 -4.82 0.64 -49.09
CA ILE A 374 -5.06 1.19 -47.75
C ILE A 374 -6.40 0.71 -47.19
N PHE A 375 -7.40 0.50 -48.04
CA PHE A 375 -8.75 0.11 -47.63
C PHE A 375 -8.77 -1.25 -46.93
N ILE A 376 -8.04 -2.25 -47.44
CA ILE A 376 -7.98 -3.60 -46.85
C ILE A 376 -7.54 -3.59 -45.37
N PRO A 377 -6.39 -3.00 -44.98
CA PRO A 377 -6.01 -2.93 -43.57
C PRO A 377 -6.97 -2.06 -42.75
N LEU A 378 -7.57 -1.02 -43.32
CA LEU A 378 -8.58 -0.22 -42.63
C LEU A 378 -9.83 -1.02 -42.29
N THR A 379 -10.27 -1.91 -43.19
CA THR A 379 -11.40 -2.81 -42.96
C THR A 379 -11.10 -3.80 -41.83
N ILE A 380 -9.88 -4.35 -41.78
CA ILE A 380 -9.44 -5.22 -40.67
C ILE A 380 -9.47 -4.46 -39.34
N ILE A 381 -8.93 -3.24 -39.32
CA ILE A 381 -8.93 -2.38 -38.13
C ILE A 381 -10.36 -2.02 -37.71
N TYR A 382 -11.25 -1.75 -38.65
CA TYR A 382 -12.66 -1.48 -38.39
C TYR A 382 -13.35 -2.67 -37.71
N PHE A 383 -13.15 -3.89 -38.21
CA PHE A 383 -13.70 -5.09 -37.58
C PHE A 383 -13.10 -5.37 -36.20
N LEU A 384 -11.80 -5.10 -36.00
CA LEU A 384 -11.18 -5.17 -34.67
C LEU A 384 -11.74 -4.10 -33.72
N GLY A 385 -12.02 -2.89 -34.23
CA GLY A 385 -12.66 -1.81 -33.49
C GLY A 385 -14.09 -2.16 -33.06
N LEU A 386 -14.88 -2.75 -33.95
CA LEU A 386 -16.22 -3.27 -33.62
C LEU A 386 -16.18 -4.37 -32.57
N ARG A 387 -15.19 -5.27 -32.66
CA ARG A 387 -14.97 -6.30 -31.64
C ARG A 387 -14.57 -5.68 -30.29
N GLY A 388 -13.75 -4.64 -30.30
CA GLY A 388 -13.38 -3.88 -29.09
C GLY A 388 -14.56 -3.17 -28.46
N LEU A 389 -15.36 -2.47 -29.26
CA LEU A 389 -16.59 -1.81 -28.82
C LEU A 389 -17.59 -2.82 -28.24
N SER A 390 -17.76 -3.97 -28.88
CA SER A 390 -18.61 -5.06 -28.37
C SER A 390 -18.10 -5.61 -27.03
N ALA A 391 -16.78 -5.81 -26.89
CA ALA A 391 -16.17 -6.27 -25.64
C ALA A 391 -16.33 -5.24 -24.51
N SER A 392 -16.13 -3.95 -24.80
CA SER A 392 -16.32 -2.86 -23.84
C SER A 392 -17.78 -2.77 -23.38
N ILE A 393 -18.73 -2.79 -24.31
CA ILE A 393 -20.17 -2.80 -24.01
C ILE A 393 -20.53 -4.02 -23.16
N LYS A 394 -20.02 -5.21 -23.52
CA LYS A 394 -20.28 -6.43 -22.76
C LYS A 394 -19.70 -6.33 -21.34
N SER A 395 -18.51 -5.77 -21.14
CA SER A 395 -17.93 -5.58 -19.80
C SER A 395 -18.76 -4.63 -18.94
N VAL A 396 -19.20 -3.49 -19.50
CA VAL A 396 -20.00 -2.50 -18.77
C VAL A 396 -21.39 -3.05 -18.45
N ILE A 397 -22.04 -3.74 -19.40
CA ILE A 397 -23.40 -4.26 -19.21
C ILE A 397 -23.42 -5.50 -18.30
N PHE A 398 -22.46 -6.43 -18.41
CA PHE A 398 -22.45 -7.63 -17.55
C PHE A 398 -22.13 -7.31 -16.09
N ASP A 399 -21.20 -6.36 -15.84
CA ASP A 399 -20.87 -5.97 -14.47
C ASP A 399 -22.02 -5.18 -13.82
N SER A 400 -22.69 -4.33 -14.62
CA SER A 400 -23.89 -3.60 -14.18
C SER A 400 -25.05 -4.55 -13.91
N THR A 401 -25.35 -5.52 -14.78
CA THR A 401 -26.57 -6.35 -14.65
C THR A 401 -26.49 -7.43 -13.56
N LEU A 402 -25.29 -7.93 -13.21
CA LEU A 402 -25.11 -8.89 -12.11
C LEU A 402 -25.04 -8.21 -10.74
N ARG A 403 -24.54 -6.97 -10.64
CA ARG A 403 -24.46 -6.21 -9.37
C ARG A 403 -25.73 -5.41 -9.06
N TYR A 404 -26.52 -5.00 -10.06
CA TYR A 404 -27.77 -4.24 -9.85
C TYR A 404 -28.80 -4.95 -8.97
N PHE A 405 -28.75 -6.29 -8.91
CA PHE A 405 -29.66 -7.09 -8.10
C PHE A 405 -29.11 -7.44 -6.71
N ARG A 406 -27.86 -7.08 -6.40
CA ARG A 406 -27.20 -7.52 -5.15
C ARG A 406 -26.98 -6.39 -4.14
N ASP A 407 -26.72 -5.16 -4.58
CA ASP A 407 -26.46 -4.03 -3.67
C ASP A 407 -27.27 -2.77 -4.06
N PRO A 408 -27.97 -2.10 -3.11
CA PRO A 408 -28.80 -0.92 -3.35
C PRO A 408 -28.00 0.39 -3.49
N ASN A 409 -26.68 0.31 -3.73
CA ASN A 409 -25.83 1.50 -3.88
C ASN A 409 -25.97 2.07 -5.30
N ILE A 410 -26.45 3.31 -5.40
CA ILE A 410 -26.58 4.07 -6.65
C ILE A 410 -25.20 4.41 -7.25
N ILE A 411 -24.17 4.40 -6.41
CA ILE A 411 -22.78 4.59 -6.80
C ILE A 411 -22.17 3.19 -6.99
N PRO A 412 -21.66 2.83 -8.18
CA PRO A 412 -21.05 1.53 -8.38
C PRO A 412 -19.81 1.38 -7.49
N ASP A 413 -19.85 0.38 -6.62
CA ASP A 413 -18.69 -0.01 -5.81
C ASP A 413 -17.59 -0.56 -6.71
N LEU A 414 -16.34 -0.21 -6.39
CA LEU A 414 -15.16 -0.79 -7.03
C LEU A 414 -15.24 -2.32 -6.88
N PRO A 415 -14.75 -3.11 -7.86
CA PRO A 415 -14.81 -4.54 -7.72
C PRO A 415 -13.98 -5.00 -6.53
N THR A 416 -14.66 -5.75 -5.68
CA THR A 416 -14.10 -6.47 -4.56
C THR A 416 -13.19 -7.56 -5.12
N LEU A 417 -11.89 -7.41 -4.88
CA LEU A 417 -10.90 -8.45 -5.09
C LEU A 417 -11.31 -9.68 -4.28
N VAL A 418 -11.54 -10.82 -4.95
CA VAL A 418 -11.56 -12.15 -4.35
C VAL A 418 -10.28 -12.86 -4.76
#